data_AF-A0A7C4DHG0-F1
#
_entry.id   AF-A0A7C4DHG0-F1
#
_cell.length_a   1.000
_cell.length_b   1.000
_cell.length_c   1.000
_cell.angle_alpha   90.00
_cell.angle_beta   90.00
_cell.angle_gamma   90.00
#
_symmetry.space_group_name_H-M   'P 1'
#
loop_
_entity.id
_entity.type
_entity.pdbx_description
1 polymer ?
#
loop_
_entity_poly.entity_id
_entity_poly.type
_entity_poly.pdbx_seq_one_letter_code
_entity_poly.pdbx_strand_id
1 'polypeptide(L)'
;MGSTIDYKGKKATLMMRGKPEKVSGWLGEIFVAVVQYGPKDNLQYDVIPDSTHPGDVDSLPEVKTFSDRGMAITHFMNLDRNKNKWK
;
A
#
# COMPACT_ATOMS: atom_id res chain seq x y z
N MET A 1 -16.53 -4.23 -1.18
CA MET A 1 -16.53 -3.47 0.10
C MET A 1 -15.17 -3.71 0.76
N GLY A 2 -14.46 -2.65 1.15
CA GLY A 2 -13.16 -2.78 1.84
C GLY A 2 -13.34 -3.19 3.31
N SER A 3 -12.32 -3.79 3.91
CA SER A 3 -12.32 -4.18 5.32
C SER A 3 -11.95 -2.99 6.21
N THR A 4 -12.68 -2.79 7.32
CA THR A 4 -12.31 -1.81 8.33
C THR A 4 -11.13 -2.32 9.17
N ILE A 5 -10.10 -1.49 9.34
CA ILE A 5 -8.88 -1.79 10.09
C ILE A 5 -8.56 -0.63 11.04
N ASP A 6 -7.74 -0.91 12.06
CA ASP A 6 -7.10 0.13 12.87
C ASP A 6 -5.75 0.50 12.23
N TYR A 7 -5.59 1.78 11.87
CA TYR A 7 -4.40 2.28 11.19
C TYR A 7 -4.10 3.71 11.66
N LYS A 8 -2.83 3.96 12.06
CA LYS A 8 -2.39 5.25 12.64
C LYS A 8 -3.29 5.75 13.80
N GLY A 9 -3.75 4.83 14.66
CA GLY A 9 -4.63 5.14 15.78
C GLY A 9 -6.05 5.57 15.41
N LYS A 10 -6.47 5.34 14.15
CA LYS A 10 -7.80 5.70 13.64
C LYS A 10 -8.44 4.49 12.94
N LYS A 11 -9.78 4.49 12.87
CA LYS A 11 -10.51 3.57 11.99
C LYS A 11 -10.23 3.96 10.54
N ALA A 12 -9.81 2.98 9.76
CA ALA A 12 -9.47 3.12 8.36
C ALA A 12 -10.12 1.99 7.55
N THR A 13 -10.15 2.15 6.24
CA THR A 13 -10.65 1.15 5.30
C THR A 13 -9.52 0.70 4.41
N LEU A 14 -9.19 -0.59 4.44
CA LEU A 14 -8.36 -1.22 3.42
C LEU A 14 -9.16 -1.26 2.12
N MET A 15 -8.87 -0.33 1.22
CA MET A 15 -9.62 -0.16 -0.02
C MET A 15 -9.29 -1.26 -1.02
N MET A 16 -8.00 -1.52 -1.17
CA MET A 16 -7.48 -2.50 -2.11
C MET A 16 -6.14 -3.02 -1.63
N ARG A 17 -5.82 -4.25 -2.04
CA ARG A 17 -4.52 -4.87 -1.87
C ARG A 17 -4.19 -5.58 -3.18
N GLY A 18 -3.00 -5.32 -3.71
CA GLY A 18 -2.43 -6.07 -4.82
C GLY A 18 -2.24 -7.53 -4.44
N LYS A 19 -2.07 -8.38 -5.44
CA LYS A 19 -1.73 -9.78 -5.18
C LYS A 19 -0.29 -9.82 -4.61
N PRO A 20 -0.04 -10.54 -3.52
CA PRO A 20 1.32 -10.89 -3.11
C PRO A 20 2.03 -11.65 -4.23
N GLU A 21 3.23 -11.21 -4.57
CA GLU A 21 4.02 -11.79 -5.65
C GLU A 21 5.44 -12.07 -5.20
N LYS A 22 5.93 -13.27 -5.53
CA LYS A 22 7.33 -13.62 -5.35
C LYS A 22 8.16 -12.93 -6.43
N VAL A 23 9.00 -11.98 -6.02
CA VAL A 23 9.88 -11.23 -6.92
C VAL A 23 11.33 -11.56 -6.58
N SER A 24 12.16 -11.79 -7.61
CA SER A 24 13.58 -12.10 -7.41
C SER A 24 14.27 -10.98 -6.63
N GLY A 25 15.15 -11.34 -5.69
CA GLY A 25 15.86 -10.38 -4.82
C GLY A 25 15.14 -10.02 -3.52
N TRP A 26 13.91 -10.52 -3.31
CA TRP A 26 13.11 -10.35 -2.09
C TRP A 26 12.98 -11.65 -1.30
N LEU A 27 12.99 -11.56 0.03
CA LEU A 27 12.88 -12.71 0.94
C LEU A 27 11.43 -13.22 1.01
N GLY A 28 10.46 -12.32 1.03
CA GLY A 28 9.02 -12.60 1.05
C GLY A 28 8.34 -12.49 -0.31
N GLU A 29 7.02 -12.41 -0.26
CA GLU A 29 6.16 -11.95 -1.35
C GLU A 29 5.83 -10.49 -1.12
N ILE A 30 5.99 -9.67 -2.15
CA ILE A 30 5.75 -8.22 -2.07
C ILE A 30 4.40 -7.86 -2.66
N PHE A 31 3.74 -6.87 -2.06
CA PHE A 31 2.44 -6.35 -2.48
C PHE A 31 2.33 -4.86 -2.18
N VAL A 32 1.31 -4.23 -2.74
CA VAL A 32 0.92 -2.86 -2.40
C VAL A 32 -0.48 -2.89 -1.80
N ALA A 33 -0.77 -2.00 -0.87
CA ALA A 33 -2.11 -1.76 -0.33
C ALA A 33 -2.49 -0.28 -0.45
N VAL A 34 -3.80 0.00 -0.50
CA VAL A 34 -4.32 1.36 -0.34
C VAL A 34 -5.23 1.41 0.87
N VAL A 35 -4.93 2.31 1.80
CA VAL A 35 -5.69 2.52 3.02
C VAL A 35 -6.31 3.91 2.99
N GLN A 36 -7.63 3.98 3.16
CA GLN A 36 -8.37 5.23 3.30
C GLN A 36 -8.64 5.52 4.77
N TYR A 37 -8.33 6.73 5.24
CA TYR A 37 -8.56 7.15 6.63
C TYR A 37 -8.85 8.64 6.71
N GLY A 38 -9.31 9.10 7.88
CA GLY A 38 -9.69 10.49 8.11
C GLY A 38 -11.20 10.75 8.05
N PRO A 39 -11.65 11.97 8.39
CA PRO A 39 -13.05 12.34 8.34
C PRO A 39 -13.54 12.44 6.89
N LYS A 40 -14.86 12.34 6.69
CA LYS A 40 -15.50 12.31 5.36
C LYS A 40 -15.13 13.51 4.48
N ASP A 41 -14.93 14.68 5.07
CA ASP A 41 -14.61 15.92 4.36
C ASP A 41 -13.10 16.12 4.13
N ASN A 42 -12.27 15.25 4.69
CA ASN A 42 -10.82 15.28 4.54
C ASN A 42 -10.24 13.86 4.56
N LEU A 43 -10.67 13.06 3.59
CA LEU A 43 -10.17 11.70 3.40
C LEU A 43 -8.72 11.74 2.90
N GLN A 44 -7.91 10.84 3.46
CA GLN A 44 -6.54 10.59 3.04
C GLN A 44 -6.40 9.13 2.58
N TYR A 45 -5.47 8.93 1.65
CA TYR A 45 -5.20 7.65 1.02
C TYR A 45 -3.70 7.37 1.11
N ASP A 46 -3.32 6.40 1.91
CA ASP A 46 -1.94 5.90 1.95
C ASP A 46 -1.79 4.73 0.98
N VAL A 47 -0.78 4.81 0.11
CA VAL A 47 -0.32 3.69 -0.72
C VAL A 47 0.89 3.08 -0.03
N ILE A 48 0.75 1.82 0.38
CA ILE A 48 1.69 1.12 1.28
C ILE A 48 2.30 -0.07 0.53
N PRO A 49 3.56 0.00 0.11
CA PRO A 49 4.35 -1.18 -0.26
C PRO A 49 4.62 -2.03 0.98
N ASP A 50 4.49 -3.35 0.89
CA ASP A 50 4.67 -4.25 2.02
C ASP A 50 5.21 -5.62 1.56
N SER A 51 5.75 -6.40 2.49
CA SER A 51 6.27 -7.77 2.28
C SER A 51 5.73 -8.74 3.32
N THR A 52 5.55 -10.00 2.93
CA THR A 52 5.25 -11.08 3.87
C THR A 52 6.46 -11.50 4.72
N HIS A 53 7.65 -10.96 4.47
CA HIS A 53 8.87 -11.26 5.23
C HIS A 53 9.45 -10.00 5.91
N PRO A 54 9.68 -10.00 7.23
CA PRO A 54 10.10 -8.81 7.97
C PRO A 54 11.48 -8.27 7.56
N GLY A 55 12.38 -9.14 7.07
CA GLY A 55 13.70 -8.74 6.58
C GLY A 55 13.71 -7.91 5.29
N ASP A 56 12.56 -7.75 4.62
CA ASP A 56 12.44 -6.92 3.42
C ASP A 56 12.06 -5.45 3.73
N VAL A 57 11.56 -5.17 4.94
CA VAL A 57 10.88 -3.92 5.28
C VAL A 57 11.74 -2.68 4.99
N ASP A 58 13.03 -2.73 5.32
CA ASP A 58 13.95 -1.60 5.14
C ASP A 58 14.31 -1.32 3.67
N SER A 59 14.03 -2.26 2.76
CA SER A 59 14.28 -2.10 1.32
C SER A 59 13.03 -1.68 0.54
N LEU A 60 11.85 -1.69 1.17
CA LEU A 60 10.60 -1.35 0.49
C LEU A 60 10.54 0.15 0.16
N PRO A 61 9.85 0.54 -0.94
CA PRO A 61 9.59 1.95 -1.19
C PRO A 61 8.78 2.59 -0.05
N GLU A 62 8.95 3.89 0.14
CA GLU A 62 8.24 4.61 1.19
C GLU A 62 6.72 4.67 0.96
N VAL A 63 5.97 4.70 2.07
CA VAL A 63 4.53 4.95 2.05
C VAL A 63 4.27 6.36 1.52
N LYS A 64 3.37 6.47 0.54
CA LYS A 64 2.98 7.77 -0.02
C LYS A 64 1.51 8.09 0.26
N THR A 65 1.27 9.28 0.82
CA THR A 65 -0.07 9.78 1.15
C THR A 65 -0.60 10.69 0.05
N PHE A 66 -1.90 10.56 -0.26
CA PHE A 66 -2.63 11.38 -1.22
C PHE A 66 -3.94 11.87 -0.59
N SER A 67 -4.39 13.06 -0.99
CA SER A 67 -5.73 13.58 -0.69
C SER A 67 -6.76 13.24 -1.78
N ASP A 68 -6.32 12.80 -2.95
CA ASP A 68 -7.18 12.38 -4.05
C ASP A 68 -7.12 10.85 -4.27
N ARG A 69 -8.29 10.24 -4.37
CA ARG A 69 -8.43 8.80 -4.58
C ARG A 69 -7.87 8.36 -5.93
N GLY A 70 -8.07 9.15 -6.98
CA GLY A 70 -7.63 8.82 -8.34
C GLY A 70 -6.10 8.78 -8.45
N MET A 71 -5.42 9.75 -7.83
CA MET A 71 -3.96 9.78 -7.74
C MET A 71 -3.42 8.60 -6.93
N ALA A 72 -4.03 8.28 -5.79
CA ALA A 72 -3.65 7.12 -4.98
C ALA A 72 -3.74 5.81 -5.77
N ILE A 73 -4.86 5.59 -6.48
CA ILE A 73 -5.06 4.40 -7.31
C ILE A 73 -4.06 4.36 -8.47
N THR A 74 -3.82 5.49 -9.15
CA THR A 74 -2.83 5.57 -10.23
C THR A 74 -1.43 5.20 -9.73
N HIS A 75 -1.04 5.71 -8.56
CA HIS A 75 0.25 5.40 -7.96
C HIS A 75 0.35 3.94 -7.51
N PHE A 76 -0.70 3.42 -6.89
CA PHE A 76 -0.83 2.01 -6.54
C PHE A 76 -0.62 1.12 -7.77
N MET A 77 -1.33 1.37 -8.86
CA MET A 77 -1.23 0.55 -10.09
C MET A 77 0.19 0.62 -10.70
N ASN A 78 0.84 1.77 -10.63
CA ASN A 78 2.20 1.92 -11.12
C ASN A 78 3.19 1.12 -10.26
N LEU A 79 3.10 1.20 -8.93
CA LEU A 79 3.94 0.42 -8.03
C LEU A 79 3.69 -1.07 -8.19
N ASP A 80 2.42 -1.50 -8.20
CA ASP A 80 2.01 -2.90 -8.27
C ASP A 80 2.47 -3.58 -9.57
N ARG A 81 2.57 -2.84 -10.69
CA ARG A 81 3.11 -3.36 -11.96
C ARG A 81 4.63 -3.41 -12.04
N ASN A 82 5.32 -2.59 -11.23
CA ASN A 82 6.77 -2.42 -11.30
C ASN A 82 7.48 -2.96 -10.04
N LYS A 83 6.89 -3.93 -9.33
CA LYS A 83 7.47 -4.58 -8.13
C LYS A 83 8.89 -5.09 -8.35
N ASN A 84 9.20 -5.53 -9.57
CA ASN A 84 10.52 -6.00 -10.00
C ASN A 84 11.59 -4.90 -10.11
N LYS A 85 11.23 -3.62 -9.98
CA LYS A 85 12.14 -2.46 -10.07
C LYS A 85 12.33 -1.74 -8.73
N TRP A 86 11.78 -2.28 -7.65
CA TRP A 86 11.88 -1.65 -6.32
C TRP A 86 13.27 -1.82 -5.70
N LYS A 87 14.10 -2.72 -6.26
CA LYS A 87 15.44 -3.05 -5.80
C LYS A 87 16.37 -3.27 -6.99
#